data_AF-A0A2V8QT20-F1
#
_entry.id   AF-A0A2V8QT20-F1
#
_cell.length_a   1.000
_cell.length_b   1.000
_cell.length_c   1.000
_cell.angle_alpha   90.00
_cell.angle_beta   90.00
_cell.angle_gamma   90.00
#
_symmetry.space_group_name_H-M   'P 1'
#
loop_
_entity.id
_entity.type
_entity.pdbx_description
1 polymer ?
#
loop_
_entity_poly.entity_id
_entity_poly.type
_entity_poly.pdbx_seq_one_letter_code
_entity_poly.pdbx_strand_id
1 'polypeptide(L)'
;MVVGTVVAPQQISLVFTVLLAPMIFFGCAYYPWAALHVIPWFQYAVLLNPLVYANEGFRLALTPAMPHMPMPLVYGALVGFSILFTWVGLRKFESRALD
;
A
#
# COMPACT_ATOMS: atom_id res chain seq x y z
N MET A 1 9.04 2.61 7.28
CA MET A 1 10.22 1.97 7.92
C MET A 1 11.16 1.30 6.91
N VAL A 2 10.69 0.46 5.98
CA VAL A 2 11.58 -0.28 5.06
C VAL A 2 12.42 0.60 4.14
N VAL A 3 11.87 1.66 3.53
CA VAL A 3 12.62 2.48 2.56
C VAL A 3 13.85 3.14 3.20
N GLY A 4 13.76 3.57 4.45
CA GLY A 4 14.85 4.23 5.17
C GLY A 4 15.99 3.29 5.61
N THR A 5 15.78 1.97 5.64
CA THR A 5 16.83 0.99 5.94
C THR A 5 17.54 0.45 4.69
N VAL A 6 16.97 0.69 3.50
CA VAL A 6 17.50 0.22 2.21
C VAL A 6 18.27 1.29 1.45
N VAL A 7 17.83 2.54 1.56
CA VAL A 7 18.30 3.65 0.74
C VAL A 7 19.27 4.53 1.54
N ALA A 8 20.33 5.04 0.89
CA ALA A 8 21.25 5.98 1.50
C ALA A 8 20.50 7.24 1.99
N PRO A 9 20.83 7.82 3.16
CA PRO A 9 20.07 8.91 3.79
C PRO A 9 19.78 10.10 2.86
N GLN A 10 20.74 10.47 2.02
CA GLN A 10 20.61 11.56 1.04
C GLN A 10 19.54 11.31 -0.03
N GLN A 11 19.20 10.05 -0.32
CA GLN A 11 18.23 9.68 -1.37
C GLN A 11 16.86 9.29 -0.81
N ILE A 12 16.68 9.23 0.52
CA ILE A 12 15.41 8.82 1.13
C ILE A 12 14.27 9.73 0.68
N SER A 13 14.45 11.06 0.74
CA SER A 13 13.41 12.02 0.33
C SER A 13 13.04 11.89 -1.15
N LEU A 14 14.02 11.59 -2.01
CA LEU A 14 13.83 11.44 -3.46
C LEU A 14 13.08 10.15 -3.78
N VAL A 15 13.52 9.02 -3.20
CA VAL A 15 12.84 7.73 -3.34
C VAL A 15 11.43 7.78 -2.77
N PHE A 16 11.23 8.46 -1.64
CA PHE A 16 9.91 8.62 -1.05
C PHE A 16 8.97 9.40 -1.97
N THR A 17 9.44 10.50 -2.57
CA THR A 17 8.63 11.31 -3.50
C THR A 17 8.30 10.54 -4.78
N VAL A 18 9.30 9.87 -5.37
CA VAL A 18 9.14 9.11 -6.61
C VAL A 18 8.23 7.90 -6.44
N LEU A 19 8.26 7.25 -5.28
CA LEU A 19 7.34 6.14 -4.98
C LEU A 19 5.95 6.63 -4.56
N LEU A 20 5.87 7.70 -3.77
CA LEU A 20 4.59 8.20 -3.27
C LEU A 20 3.68 8.69 -4.38
N ALA A 21 4.20 9.43 -5.36
CA ALA A 21 3.39 9.97 -6.44
C ALA A 21 2.56 8.88 -7.18
N PRO A 22 3.17 7.83 -7.78
CA PRO A 22 2.42 6.77 -8.41
C PRO A 22 1.56 5.99 -7.40
N MET A 23 2.04 5.79 -6.17
CA MET A 23 1.26 5.10 -5.14
C MET A 23 -0.04 5.85 -4.80
N ILE A 24 -0.03 7.17 -4.75
CA ILE A 24 -1.23 7.97 -4.49
C ILE A 24 -2.18 7.93 -5.70
N PHE A 25 -1.65 8.12 -6.91
CA PHE A 25 -2.44 8.07 -8.15
C PHE A 25 -3.15 6.72 -8.34
N PHE A 26 -2.46 5.62 -8.04
CA PHE A 26 -2.97 4.26 -8.18
C PHE A 26 -3.56 3.69 -6.89
N GLY A 27 -3.70 4.51 -5.85
CA GLY A 27 -4.12 4.08 -4.51
C GLY A 27 -5.63 3.98 -4.33
N CYS A 28 -6.46 4.09 -5.38
CA CYS A 28 -7.93 4.11 -5.26
C CYS A 28 -8.45 5.17 -4.26
N ALA A 29 -7.77 6.32 -4.16
CA ALA A 29 -8.21 7.43 -3.31
C ALA A 29 -9.41 8.15 -3.94
N TYR A 30 -9.28 8.52 -5.22
CA TYR A 30 -10.28 9.30 -5.97
C TYR A 30 -11.39 8.48 -6.61
N TYR A 31 -11.20 7.16 -6.74
CA TYR A 31 -12.16 6.24 -7.34
C TYR A 31 -12.24 4.94 -6.53
N PRO A 32 -13.40 4.27 -6.47
CA PRO A 32 -13.52 2.99 -5.78
C PRO A 32 -12.88 1.87 -6.59
N TRP A 33 -12.27 0.91 -5.91
CA TRP A 33 -11.67 -0.26 -6.58
C TRP A 33 -12.70 -1.03 -7.42
N ALA A 34 -13.95 -1.09 -6.97
CA ALA A 34 -15.04 -1.77 -7.70
C ALA A 34 -15.35 -1.13 -9.06
N ALA A 35 -15.08 0.17 -9.26
CA ALA A 35 -15.29 0.83 -10.56
C ALA A 35 -14.26 0.39 -11.63
N LEU A 36 -13.13 -0.22 -11.22
CA LEU A 36 -12.09 -0.69 -12.14
C LEU A 36 -12.47 -1.98 -12.89
N HIS A 37 -13.66 -2.55 -12.66
CA HIS A 37 -14.11 -3.74 -13.37
C HIS A 37 -14.09 -3.60 -14.91
N VAL A 38 -14.18 -2.36 -15.42
CA VAL A 38 -14.10 -2.04 -16.85
C VAL A 38 -12.71 -2.35 -17.42
N ILE A 39 -11.67 -2.32 -16.58
CA ILE A 39 -10.27 -2.54 -16.96
C ILE A 39 -9.66 -3.59 -16.01
N PRO A 40 -9.96 -4.89 -16.20
CA PRO A 40 -9.67 -5.93 -15.22
C PRO A 40 -8.17 -6.11 -14.95
N TRP A 41 -7.31 -5.98 -15.95
CA TRP A 41 -5.85 -6.07 -15.75
C TRP A 41 -5.35 -5.00 -14.78
N PHE A 42 -5.90 -3.78 -14.86
CA PHE A 42 -5.54 -2.66 -14.01
C PHE A 42 -6.11 -2.83 -12.61
N GLN A 43 -7.33 -3.37 -12.50
CA GLN A 43 -7.97 -3.72 -11.24
C GLN A 43 -7.12 -4.68 -10.39
N TYR A 44 -6.44 -5.65 -11.02
CA TYR A 44 -5.51 -6.54 -10.33
C TYR A 44 -4.14 -5.90 -10.07
N ALA A 45 -3.62 -5.08 -11.00
CA ALA A 45 -2.33 -4.42 -10.85
C ALA A 45 -2.29 -3.48 -9.63
N VAL A 46 -3.37 -2.73 -9.39
CA VAL A 46 -3.44 -1.80 -8.24
C VAL A 46 -3.43 -2.52 -6.88
N LEU A 47 -3.77 -3.82 -6.81
CA LEU A 47 -3.75 -4.59 -5.56
C LEU A 47 -2.37 -4.79 -4.95
N LEU A 48 -1.30 -4.59 -5.75
CA LEU A 48 0.07 -4.56 -5.24
C LEU A 48 0.31 -3.36 -4.31
N ASN A 49 -0.48 -2.29 -4.49
CA ASN A 49 -0.30 -1.04 -3.77
C ASN A 49 -1.05 -1.08 -2.43
N PRO A 50 -0.34 -1.05 -1.28
CA PRO A 50 -0.97 -1.12 0.04
C PRO A 50 -1.93 0.05 0.31
N LEU A 51 -1.78 1.20 -0.38
CA LEU A 51 -2.68 2.35 -0.22
C LEU A 51 -4.10 2.05 -0.71
N VAL A 52 -4.29 1.09 -1.62
CA VAL A 52 -5.63 0.70 -2.07
C VAL A 52 -6.47 0.19 -0.90
N TYR A 53 -5.92 -0.71 -0.10
CA TYR A 53 -6.63 -1.27 1.05
C TYR A 53 -6.86 -0.23 2.15
N ALA A 54 -5.95 0.71 2.35
CA ALA A 54 -6.14 1.79 3.31
C ALA A 54 -7.31 2.72 2.88
N ASN A 55 -7.33 3.16 1.62
CA ASN A 55 -8.38 4.03 1.11
C ASN A 55 -9.74 3.32 1.02
N GLU A 56 -9.77 2.05 0.63
CA GLU A 56 -11.00 1.25 0.67
C GLU A 56 -11.46 0.96 2.10
N GLY A 57 -10.55 0.84 3.07
CA GLY A 57 -10.89 0.76 4.49
C GLY A 57 -11.56 2.03 5.02
N PHE A 58 -11.06 3.21 4.63
CA PHE A 58 -11.73 4.48 4.94
C PHE A 58 -13.09 4.57 4.25
N ARG A 59 -13.21 4.11 3.01
CA ARG A 59 -14.47 4.08 2.27
C ARG A 59 -15.51 3.17 2.94
N LEU A 60 -15.08 2.01 3.42
CA LEU A 60 -15.91 1.10 4.23
C LEU A 60 -16.44 1.76 5.51
N ALA A 61 -15.60 2.56 6.19
CA ALA A 61 -15.97 3.20 7.45
C ALA A 61 -16.83 4.46 7.28
N LEU A 62 -16.54 5.28 6.27
CA LEU A 62 -17.13 6.61 6.10
C LEU A 62 -18.26 6.65 5.06
N THR A 63 -18.23 5.75 4.08
CA THR A 63 -19.20 5.72 2.96
C THR A 63 -19.66 4.28 2.68
N PRO A 64 -20.30 3.59 3.63
CA PRO A 64 -20.69 2.18 3.47
C PRO A 64 -21.72 1.93 2.37
N ALA A 65 -22.43 2.98 1.91
CA ALA A 65 -23.41 2.90 0.84
C ALA A 65 -22.79 2.88 -0.58
N MET A 66 -21.49 3.19 -0.73
CA MET A 66 -20.83 3.19 -2.03
C MET A 66 -20.21 1.83 -2.36
N PRO A 67 -20.04 1.49 -3.66
CA PRO A 67 -19.32 0.29 -4.07
C PRO A 67 -17.91 0.28 -3.47
N HIS A 68 -17.61 -0.74 -2.67
CA HIS A 68 -16.33 -0.90 -2.01
C HIS A 68 -15.83 -2.34 -2.15
N MET A 69 -14.54 -2.53 -1.93
CA MET A 69 -13.90 -3.84 -1.89
C MET A 69 -14.53 -4.74 -0.81
N PRO A 70 -14.53 -6.09 -0.97
CA PRO A 70 -14.99 -6.99 0.06
C PRO A 70 -14.20 -6.81 1.36
N MET A 71 -14.93 -6.69 2.47
CA MET A 71 -14.39 -6.41 3.80
C MET A 71 -13.27 -7.35 4.26
N PRO A 72 -13.36 -8.69 4.04
CA PRO A 72 -12.27 -9.62 4.40
C PRO A 72 -10.96 -9.35 3.65
N LEU A 73 -11.06 -8.88 2.41
CA LEU A 73 -9.91 -8.61 1.54
C LEU A 73 -9.15 -7.38 2.02
N VAL A 74 -9.87 -6.34 2.44
CA VAL A 74 -9.29 -5.11 3.01
C VAL A 74 -8.54 -5.41 4.30
N TYR A 75 -9.19 -6.05 5.28
CA TYR A 75 -8.54 -6.35 6.56
C TYR A 75 -7.41 -7.39 6.41
N GLY A 76 -7.61 -8.44 5.62
CA GLY A 76 -6.60 -9.46 5.37
C GLY A 76 -5.34 -8.89 4.72
N ALA A 77 -5.50 -8.03 3.72
CA ALA A 77 -4.36 -7.37 3.08
C ALA A 77 -3.66 -6.39 4.02
N LEU A 78 -4.40 -5.56 4.78
CA LEU A 78 -3.78 -4.62 5.74
C LEU A 78 -2.94 -5.36 6.79
N VAL A 79 -3.45 -6.46 7.34
CA VAL A 79 -2.70 -7.31 8.28
C VAL A 79 -1.49 -7.94 7.58
N GLY A 80 -1.69 -8.49 6.38
CA GLY A 80 -0.62 -9.12 5.61
C GLY A 80 0.54 -8.17 5.27
N PHE A 81 0.24 -6.97 4.75
CA PHE A 81 1.22 -5.93 4.47
C PHE A 81 1.91 -5.44 5.75
N SER A 82 1.17 -5.31 6.86
CA SER A 82 1.76 -4.88 8.14
C SER A 82 2.77 -5.90 8.67
N ILE A 83 2.45 -7.19 8.60
CA ILE A 83 3.37 -8.28 8.97
C ILE A 83 4.58 -8.28 8.03
N LEU A 84 4.34 -8.20 6.71
CA LEU A 84 5.40 -8.19 5.70
C LEU A 84 6.38 -7.02 5.91
N PHE A 85 5.88 -5.79 6.05
CA PHE A 85 6.73 -4.62 6.24
C PHE A 85 7.47 -4.63 7.57
N THR A 86 6.83 -5.11 8.65
CA THR A 86 7.50 -5.30 9.94
C THR A 86 8.63 -6.32 9.82
N TRP A 87 8.37 -7.47 9.20
CA TRP A 87 9.36 -8.54 9.03
C TRP A 87 10.53 -8.13 8.14
N VAL A 88 10.26 -7.50 6.99
CA VAL A 88 11.31 -6.96 6.10
C VAL A 88 12.10 -5.87 6.82
N GLY A 89 11.42 -5.01 7.59
CA GLY A 89 12.05 -3.96 8.39
C GLY A 89 13.03 -4.53 9.41
N LEU A 90 12.60 -5.54 10.17
CA LEU A 90 13.43 -6.22 11.18
C LEU A 90 14.63 -6.91 10.56
N ARG A 91 14.45 -7.70 9.49
CA ARG A 91 15.56 -8.41 8.83
C ARG A 91 16.62 -7.46 8.28
N LYS A 92 16.21 -6.35 7.67
CA LYS A 92 17.16 -5.37 7.14
C LYS A 92 17.84 -4.56 8.23
N PHE A 93 17.18 -4.37 9.37
CA PHE A 93 17.79 -3.74 10.53
C PHE A 93 18.88 -4.65 11.15
N GLU A 94 18.58 -5.93 11.33
CA GLU A 94 19.53 -6.93 11.86
C GLU A 94 20.77 -7.06 10.96
N SER A 95 20.58 -7.15 9.63
CA SER A 95 21.69 -7.18 8.67
C SER A 95 22.60 -5.96 8.75
N ARG A 96 22.08 -4.78 9.09
CA ARG A 96 22.88 -3.55 9.24
C ARG A 96 23.51 -3.39 10.63
N ALA A 97 23.01 -4.09 11.64
CA ALA A 97 23.54 -4.02 12.99
C ALA A 97 24.72 -4.98 13.22
N LEU A 98 24.86 -5.98 12.35
CA LEU A 98 25.95 -6.97 12.37
C LEU A 98 27.10 -6.62 11.42
N ASP A 99 26.89 -5.68 10.49
CA ASP A 99 27.93 -5.01 9.69
C ASP A 99 28.54 -3.83 10.49
#